data_AF-A0A354ZA44-F1
#
_entry.id   AF-A0A354ZA44-F1
#
_cell.length_a   1.000
_cell.length_b   1.000
_cell.length_c   1.000
_cell.angle_alpha   90.00
_cell.angle_beta   90.00
_cell.angle_gamma   90.00
#
_symmetry.space_group_name_H-M   'P 1'
#
loop_
_entity.id
_entity.type
_entity.pdbx_description
1 polymer ?
#
loop_
_entity_poly.entity_id
_entity_poly.type
_entity_poly.pdbx_seq_one_letter_code
_entity_poly.pdbx_strand_id
1 'polypeptide(L)'
;GGAGLDPTEIEQRLAERIEADLPVRTRLIAGEQLRAQPELIKTLSVSPPLDAPMIRLIEIVGADLQPCGGTHVARTGEIGRLRVAKIESKGSRNRRVVLAFVDD
;
A
#
# COMPACT_ATOMS: atom_id res chain seq x y z
N GLY A 1 25.47 8.45 4.36
CA GLY A 1 24.33 8.42 3.42
C GLY A 1 23.61 7.13 3.63
N GLY A 2 22.34 7.16 4.05
CA GLY A 2 21.56 5.94 4.27
C GLY A 2 21.56 5.09 3.01
N ALA A 3 21.84 3.80 3.18
CA ALA A 3 21.90 2.84 2.08
C ALA A 3 20.68 3.01 1.16
N GLY A 4 20.92 3.03 -0.15
CA GLY A 4 19.85 3.10 -1.14
C GLY A 4 18.88 1.92 -0.98
N LEU A 5 17.67 2.07 -1.51
CA LEU A 5 16.73 0.95 -1.63
C LEU A 5 17.36 -0.15 -2.50
N ASP A 6 17.40 -1.37 -1.99
CA ASP A 6 17.85 -2.54 -2.75
C ASP A 6 16.66 -3.12 -3.54
N PRO A 7 16.71 -3.16 -4.87
CA PRO A 7 15.63 -3.73 -5.68
C PRO A 7 15.39 -5.21 -5.35
N THR A 8 16.45 -5.99 -5.08
CA THR A 8 16.36 -7.42 -4.79
C THR A 8 15.62 -7.67 -3.49
N GLU A 9 15.94 -6.89 -2.45
CA GLU A 9 15.27 -7.00 -1.15
C GLU A 9 13.78 -6.62 -1.26
N ILE A 10 13.47 -5.58 -2.04
CA ILE A 10 12.07 -5.17 -2.30
C ILE A 10 11.31 -6.29 -3.02
N GLU A 11 11.89 -6.86 -4.08
CA GLU A 11 11.28 -7.96 -4.84
C GLU A 11 11.03 -9.19 -3.96
N GLN A 12 12.02 -9.60 -3.15
CA GLN A 12 11.88 -10.73 -2.23
C GLN A 12 10.76 -10.51 -1.23
N ARG A 13 10.73 -9.35 -0.54
CA ARG A 13 9.68 -9.05 0.44
C ARG A 13 8.29 -8.91 -0.19
N LEU A 14 8.21 -8.40 -1.43
CA LEU A 14 6.95 -8.36 -2.18
C LEU A 14 6.48 -9.78 -2.52
N ALA A 15 7.37 -10.64 -3.01
CA ALA A 15 7.05 -12.03 -3.32
C ALA A 15 6.53 -12.76 -2.08
N GLU A 16 7.21 -12.64 -0.93
CA GLU A 16 6.75 -13.23 0.34
C GLU A 16 5.32 -12.81 0.71
N ARG A 17 4.96 -11.54 0.49
CA ARG A 17 3.61 -11.02 0.80
C ARG A 17 2.55 -11.48 -0.18
N ILE A 18 2.91 -11.65 -1.45
CA ILE A 18 2.02 -12.15 -2.50
C ILE A 18 1.79 -13.66 -2.30
N GLU A 19 2.86 -14.42 -2.05
CA GLU A 19 2.81 -15.86 -1.78
C GLU A 19 2.08 -16.21 -0.48
N ALA A 20 2.15 -15.33 0.53
CA ALA A 20 1.36 -15.46 1.75
C ALA A 20 -0.16 -15.35 1.51
N ASP A 21 -0.59 -14.92 0.32
CA ASP A 21 -1.98 -14.91 -0.13
C ASP A 21 -2.94 -14.32 0.91
N LEU A 22 -2.54 -13.15 1.45
CA LEU A 22 -3.22 -12.51 2.55
C LEU A 22 -4.62 -12.04 2.11
N PRO A 23 -5.68 -12.28 2.91
CA PRO A 23 -7.00 -11.74 2.62
C PRO A 23 -7.00 -10.22 2.58
N VAL A 24 -7.68 -9.66 1.58
CA VAL A 24 -7.96 -8.23 1.44
C VAL A 24 -9.44 -8.00 1.76
N ARG A 25 -9.73 -7.17 2.75
CA ARG A 25 -11.08 -6.93 3.26
C ARG A 25 -11.43 -5.45 3.18
N THR A 26 -12.70 -5.20 2.88
CA THR A 26 -13.26 -3.87 3.05
C THR A 26 -13.79 -3.72 4.47
N ARG A 27 -13.44 -2.61 5.12
CA ARG A 27 -14.06 -2.17 6.37
C ARG A 27 -14.63 -0.77 6.17
N LEU A 28 -15.50 -0.36 7.09
CA LEU A 28 -16.00 1.01 7.15
C LEU A 28 -15.61 1.59 8.52
N ILE A 29 -15.23 2.86 8.53
CA ILE A 29 -14.92 3.63 9.74
C ILE A 29 -15.62 4.97 9.68
N ALA A 30 -16.12 5.48 10.80
CA ALA A 30 -16.66 6.84 10.83
C ALA A 30 -15.55 7.87 10.64
N GLY A 31 -15.84 9.00 9.99
CA GLY A 31 -14.85 10.07 9.78
C GLY A 31 -14.26 10.62 11.08
N GLU A 32 -15.05 10.67 12.16
CA GLU A 32 -14.59 11.04 13.50
C GLU A 32 -13.62 10.02 14.10
N GLN A 33 -13.88 8.72 13.93
CA GLN A 33 -13.00 7.65 14.42
C GLN A 33 -11.68 7.62 13.63
N LEU A 34 -11.71 7.92 12.33
CA LEU A 34 -10.50 8.04 11.53
C LEU A 34 -9.68 9.28 11.92
N ARG A 35 -10.34 10.39 12.29
CA ARG A 35 -9.68 11.57 12.88
C ARG A 35 -8.92 11.24 14.16
N ALA A 36 -9.44 10.32 14.97
CA ALA A 36 -8.77 9.84 16.18
C ALA A 36 -7.61 8.87 15.91
N GLN A 37 -7.43 8.40 14.67
CA GLN A 37 -6.39 7.45 14.24
C GLN A 37 -5.61 8.02 13.02
N PRO A 38 -4.91 9.16 13.19
CA PRO A 38 -4.22 9.83 12.08
C PRO A 38 -3.14 8.98 11.41
N GLU A 39 -2.58 7.99 12.10
CA GLU A 39 -1.59 7.04 11.58
C GLU A 39 -2.10 6.17 10.43
N LEU A 40 -3.42 5.99 10.31
CA LEU A 40 -4.04 5.28 9.18
C LEU A 40 -3.98 6.11 7.89
N ILE A 41 -3.81 7.43 7.98
CA ILE A 41 -3.73 8.34 6.84
C ILE A 41 -2.26 8.47 6.42
N LYS A 42 -1.82 7.58 5.52
CA LYS A 42 -0.41 7.55 5.07
C LYS A 42 -0.07 8.52 3.94
N THR A 43 -1.06 9.18 3.36
CA THR A 43 -0.83 10.11 2.25
C THR A 43 -0.36 11.46 2.77
N LEU A 44 0.68 12.03 2.13
CA LEU A 44 1.23 13.34 2.47
C LEU A 44 0.54 14.50 1.74
N SER A 45 -0.42 14.21 0.85
CA SER A 45 -0.94 15.22 -0.10
C SER A 45 -2.46 15.32 -0.12
N VAL A 46 -3.18 14.25 0.16
CA VAL A 46 -4.65 14.22 0.13
C VAL A 46 -5.18 13.41 1.30
N SER A 47 -5.91 14.06 2.19
CA SER A 47 -6.64 13.37 3.25
C SER A 47 -7.99 12.86 2.73
N PRO A 48 -8.48 11.70 3.21
CA PRO A 48 -9.85 11.29 2.94
C PRO A 48 -10.84 12.32 3.51
N PRO A 49 -12.10 12.39 3.01
CA PRO A 49 -13.11 13.31 3.52
C PRO A 49 -13.53 12.92 4.94
N LEU A 50 -12.91 13.54 5.96
CA LEU A 50 -13.06 13.19 7.39
C LEU A 50 -14.42 13.57 7.99
N ASP A 51 -15.24 14.30 7.25
CA ASP A 51 -16.62 14.65 7.55
C ASP A 51 -17.63 13.61 7.00
N ALA A 52 -17.18 12.68 6.16
CA ALA A 52 -18.04 11.62 5.66
C ALA A 52 -18.53 10.71 6.82
N PRO A 53 -19.81 10.27 6.78
CA PRO A 53 -20.37 9.43 7.84
C PRO A 53 -19.66 8.09 7.92
N MET A 54 -19.28 7.52 6.77
CA MET A 54 -18.50 6.29 6.67
C MET A 54 -17.43 6.46 5.59
N ILE A 55 -16.21 6.09 5.94
CA ILE A 55 -15.04 6.06 5.07
C ILE A 55 -14.65 4.60 4.86
N ARG A 56 -14.36 4.25 3.60
CA ARG A 56 -13.94 2.91 3.25
C ARG A 56 -12.47 2.70 3.59
N LEU A 57 -12.21 1.65 4.37
CA LEU A 57 -10.86 1.14 4.62
C LEU A 57 -10.64 -0.15 3.83
N ILE A 58 -9.41 -0.32 3.38
CA ILE A 58 -8.87 -1.58 2.87
C ILE A 58 -7.93 -2.13 3.90
N GLU A 59 -8.22 -3.34 4.36
CA GLU A 59 -7.37 -4.14 5.21
C GLU A 59 -6.68 -5.21 4.37
N ILE A 60 -5.36 -5.25 4.40
CA ILE A 60 -4.59 -6.44 4.03
C ILE A 60 -4.27 -7.13 5.35
N VAL A 61 -4.95 -8.25 5.64
CA VAL A 61 -4.96 -8.86 6.98
C VAL A 61 -3.53 -9.16 7.45
N GLY A 62 -3.16 -8.60 8.60
CA GLY A 62 -1.83 -8.77 9.21
C GLY A 62 -0.70 -7.98 8.54
N ALA A 63 -1.01 -7.13 7.55
CA ALA A 63 -0.02 -6.34 6.83
C ALA A 63 -0.33 -4.84 6.83
N ASP A 64 -1.56 -4.44 6.51
CA ASP A 64 -1.91 -3.02 6.44
C ASP A 64 -3.41 -2.71 6.61
N LEU A 65 -3.72 -1.48 7.02
CA LEU A 65 -5.07 -0.94 7.08
C LEU A 65 -5.05 0.55 6.67
N GLN A 66 -5.76 0.91 5.60
CA GLN A 66 -5.71 2.26 5.05
C GLN A 66 -7.05 2.73 4.47
N PRO A 67 -7.37 4.04 4.50
CA PRO A 67 -8.50 4.59 3.78
C PRO A 67 -8.25 4.58 2.27
N CYS A 68 -9.12 3.90 1.51
CA CYS A 68 -8.99 3.79 0.06
C CYS A 68 -10.35 3.58 -0.65
N GLY A 69 -10.58 4.37 -1.70
CA GLY A 69 -11.77 4.29 -2.56
C GLY A 69 -11.62 3.44 -3.82
N GLY A 70 -10.44 2.85 -4.07
CA GLY A 70 -10.15 2.08 -5.29
C GLY A 70 -10.75 0.67 -5.31
N THR A 71 -10.67 0.02 -6.47
CA THR A 71 -10.96 -1.41 -6.62
C THR A 71 -9.74 -2.24 -6.20
N HIS A 72 -9.97 -3.34 -5.49
CA HIS A 72 -8.91 -4.21 -4.99
C HIS A 72 -9.26 -5.67 -5.30
N VAL A 73 -8.21 -6.48 -5.49
CA VAL A 73 -8.29 -7.95 -5.44
C VAL A 73 -8.78 -8.43 -4.07
N ALA A 74 -9.30 -9.64 -3.98
CA ALA A 74 -9.76 -10.22 -2.72
C ALA A 74 -8.61 -10.78 -1.87
N ARG A 75 -7.46 -11.10 -2.49
CA ARG A 75 -6.28 -11.69 -1.84
C ARG A 75 -4.99 -11.20 -2.52
N THR A 76 -3.90 -11.09 -1.76
CA THR A 76 -2.62 -10.61 -2.32
C THR A 76 -2.05 -11.54 -3.40
N GLY A 77 -2.38 -12.84 -3.37
CA GLY A 77 -1.94 -13.80 -4.37
C GLY A 77 -2.47 -13.52 -5.79
N GLU A 78 -3.61 -12.83 -5.90
CA GLU A 78 -4.21 -12.46 -7.20
C GLU A 78 -3.40 -11.40 -7.96
N ILE A 79 -2.47 -10.70 -7.29
CA ILE A 79 -1.61 -9.69 -7.93
C ILE A 79 -0.67 -10.37 -8.95
N GLY A 80 -0.21 -11.59 -8.68
CA GLY A 80 0.81 -12.24 -9.50
C GLY A 80 2.22 -11.71 -9.24
N ARG A 81 3.20 -12.17 -10.04
CA ARG A 81 4.62 -11.86 -9.80
C ARG A 81 4.97 -10.44 -10.24
N LEU A 82 5.73 -9.74 -9.40
CA LEU A 82 6.20 -8.38 -9.62
C LEU A 82 7.73 -8.32 -9.63
N ARG A 83 8.27 -7.36 -10.39
CA ARG A 83 9.68 -6.97 -10.38
C ARG A 83 9.83 -5.46 -10.22
N VAL A 84 10.95 -5.02 -9.67
CA VAL A 84 11.37 -3.61 -9.62
C VAL A 84 11.97 -3.24 -10.97
N ALA A 85 11.19 -2.55 -11.79
CA ALA A 85 11.65 -2.09 -13.11
C ALA A 85 12.71 -0.98 -13.00
N LYS A 86 12.56 -0.06 -12.03
CA LYS A 86 13.50 1.03 -11.80
C LYS A 86 13.31 1.66 -10.43
N ILE A 87 14.40 2.16 -9.83
CA ILE A 87 14.35 3.06 -8.68
C ILE A 87 14.96 4.41 -9.07
N GLU A 88 14.20 5.49 -8.86
CA GLU A 88 14.62 6.85 -9.18
C GLU A 88 14.69 7.74 -7.94
N SER A 89 15.73 8.56 -7.84
CA SER A 89 15.76 9.67 -6.88
C SER A 89 14.81 10.79 -7.33
N LYS A 90 13.92 11.23 -6.45
CA LYS A 90 13.06 12.42 -6.65
C LYS A 90 13.39 13.49 -5.62
N GLY A 91 14.68 13.78 -5.47
CA GLY A 91 15.23 14.71 -4.49
C GLY A 91 15.88 14.02 -3.29
N SER A 92 16.18 14.79 -2.25
CA SER A 92 16.94 14.30 -1.09
C SER A 92 16.20 13.24 -0.27
N ARG A 93 14.87 13.37 -0.13
CA ARG A 93 14.04 12.50 0.73
C ARG A 93 13.18 11.48 -0.01
N ASN A 94 12.88 11.72 -1.28
CA ASN A 94 11.92 10.90 -2.01
C ASN A 94 12.62 9.93 -2.96
N ARG A 95 12.11 8.70 -3.00
CA ARG A 95 12.45 7.67 -3.98
C ARG A 95 11.18 7.24 -4.69
N ARG A 96 11.25 7.05 -6.00
CA ARG A 96 10.19 6.45 -6.81
C ARG A 96 10.62 5.04 -7.16
N VAL A 97 9.89 4.05 -6.67
CA VAL A 97 10.04 2.65 -7.06
C VAL A 97 8.99 2.36 -8.12
N VAL A 98 9.42 1.91 -9.29
CA VAL A 98 8.55 1.50 -10.39
C VAL A 98 8.49 -0.01 -10.41
N LEU A 99 7.29 -0.56 -10.28
CA LEU A 99 7.02 -2.00 -10.32
C LEU A 99 6.42 -2.38 -11.69
N ALA A 100 6.70 -3.59 -12.15
CA ALA A 100 6.10 -4.18 -13.34
C ALA A 100 5.70 -5.63 -13.05
N PHE A 101 4.69 -6.15 -13.74
CA PHE A 101 4.41 -7.58 -13.74
C PHE A 101 5.52 -8.33 -14.48
N VAL A 102 5.78 -9.57 -14.07
CA VAL A 102 6.87 -10.39 -14.65
C VAL A 102 6.49 -10.96 -16.03
N ASP A 103 5.21 -10.93 -16.40
CA ASP A 103 4.68 -11.55 -17.62
C ASP A 103 4.16 -10.55 -18.68
N ASP A 104 4.65 -9.29 -18.65
CA ASP A 104 4.48 -8.27 -19.71
C ASP A 104 5.76 -8.07 -20.55
#